data_AF-A0A0J8U9I5-F1
#
_entry.id   AF-A0A0J8U9I5-F1
#
_cell.length_a   1.000
_cell.length_b   1.000
_cell.length_c   1.000
_cell.angle_alpha   90.00
_cell.angle_beta   90.00
_cell.angle_gamma   90.00
#
_symmetry.space_group_name_H-M   'P 1'
#
loop_
_entity.id
_entity.type
_entity.pdbx_description
1 polymer ?
#
loop_
_entity_poly.entity_id
_entity_poly.type
_entity_poly.pdbx_seq_one_letter_code
_entity_poly.pdbx_strand_id
1 'polypeptide(L)'
;MTSILHQAETEVPEGFFDEIASRLETESAEEIADVVIDTCISRGILHPDLEEEPDDDLRAEEMREVFDLLVAVTAAVADGTIVPRLIRQVDVMDQHLDVAWERFTEAATDPEAAAAVSHMLNGDPEGH
;
A
#
# COMPACT_ATOMS: atom_id res chain seq x y z
N MET A 1 -11.24 -23.36 -11.64
CA MET A 1 -10.68 -22.57 -10.53
C MET A 1 -11.07 -21.13 -10.80
N THR A 2 -12.20 -20.70 -10.24
CA THR A 2 -12.79 -19.38 -10.49
C THR A 2 -12.98 -18.71 -9.14
N SER A 3 -12.43 -17.50 -9.05
CA SER A 3 -12.46 -16.58 -7.91
C SER A 3 -13.82 -16.43 -7.28
N ILE A 4 -13.84 -16.36 -5.95
CA ILE A 4 -14.67 -15.39 -5.22
C ILE A 4 -13.80 -14.92 -4.06
N LEU A 5 -13.13 -13.78 -4.23
CA LEU A 5 -12.79 -12.94 -3.10
C LEU A 5 -14.13 -12.62 -2.45
N HIS A 6 -14.40 -13.24 -1.31
CA HIS A 6 -15.50 -12.83 -0.44
C HIS A 6 -15.08 -11.46 0.10
N GLN A 7 -15.28 -10.42 -0.70
CA GLN A 7 -15.31 -9.06 -0.20
C GLN A 7 -16.53 -9.05 0.71
N ALA A 8 -16.31 -9.30 2.00
CA ALA A 8 -17.20 -8.75 3.00
C ALA A 8 -17.28 -7.26 2.69
N GLU A 9 -18.45 -6.78 2.31
CA GLU A 9 -18.75 -5.35 2.25
C GLU A 9 -18.76 -4.84 3.70
N THR A 10 -17.59 -4.81 4.33
CA THR A 10 -17.41 -4.15 5.61
C THR A 10 -17.60 -2.67 5.33
N GLU A 11 -18.65 -2.11 5.92
CA GLU A 11 -18.91 -0.67 5.84
C GLU A 11 -17.83 0.04 6.65
N VAL A 12 -16.77 0.47 5.96
CA VAL A 12 -15.68 1.22 6.59
C VAL A 12 -16.27 2.54 7.11
N PRO A 13 -16.14 2.84 8.42
CA PRO A 13 -16.68 4.07 8.98
C PRO A 13 -16.14 5.31 8.25
N GLU A 14 -16.99 6.33 8.11
CA GLU A 14 -16.61 7.57 7.43
C GLU A 14 -15.33 8.17 8.04
N GLY A 15 -14.40 8.58 7.17
CA GLY A 15 -13.11 9.16 7.56
C GLY A 15 -12.14 8.19 8.23
N PHE A 16 -12.44 6.89 8.33
CA PHE A 16 -11.52 5.91 8.94
C PHE A 16 -10.22 5.81 8.13
N PHE A 17 -10.32 5.66 6.80
CA PHE A 17 -9.14 5.62 5.94
C PHE A 17 -8.30 6.89 5.98
N ASP A 18 -8.92 8.07 6.08
CA ASP A 18 -8.18 9.33 6.20
C ASP A 18 -7.37 9.40 7.50
N GLU A 19 -7.95 8.91 8.59
CA GLU A 19 -7.28 8.84 9.89
C GLU A 19 -6.10 7.88 9.85
N ILE A 20 -6.29 6.67 9.31
CA ILE A 20 -5.20 5.70 9.10
C ILE A 20 -4.11 6.30 8.22
N ALA A 21 -4.47 6.89 7.08
CA ALA A 21 -3.54 7.48 6.13
C ALA A 21 -2.74 8.66 6.73
N SER A 22 -3.27 9.35 7.72
CA SER A 22 -2.59 10.44 8.43
C SER A 22 -1.52 9.96 9.42
N ARG A 23 -1.67 8.73 9.91
CA ARG A 23 -0.83 8.12 10.95
C ARG A 23 0.20 7.13 10.38
N LEU A 24 -0.15 6.45 9.29
CA LEU A 24 0.67 5.39 8.70
C LEU A 24 1.95 5.95 8.06
N GLU A 25 3.10 5.52 8.55
CA GLU A 25 4.44 5.82 8.07
C GLU A 25 4.93 4.79 7.05
N THR A 26 4.72 3.49 7.29
CA THR A 26 5.16 2.38 6.41
C THR A 26 4.05 1.39 6.02
N GLU A 27 4.35 0.46 5.11
CA GLU A 27 3.46 -0.65 4.72
C GLU A 27 3.66 -1.91 5.57
N SER A 28 4.36 -1.81 6.69
CA SER A 28 4.63 -2.99 7.51
C SER A 28 3.34 -3.52 8.15
N ALA A 29 3.16 -4.84 8.12
CA ALA A 29 1.96 -5.45 8.68
C ALA A 29 1.80 -5.18 10.19
N GLU A 30 2.91 -5.07 10.92
CA GLU A 30 2.94 -4.69 12.33
C GLU A 30 2.37 -3.29 12.53
N GLU A 31 2.88 -2.30 11.80
CA GLU A 31 2.41 -0.92 11.92
C GLU A 31 0.97 -0.74 11.45
N ILE A 32 0.58 -1.41 10.35
CA ILE A 32 -0.81 -1.41 9.88
C ILE A 32 -1.74 -1.94 10.98
N ALA A 33 -1.36 -3.05 11.64
CA ALA A 33 -2.15 -3.61 12.73
C ALA A 33 -2.24 -2.65 13.92
N ASP A 34 -1.13 -2.07 14.36
CA ASP A 34 -1.08 -1.16 15.49
C ASP A 34 -1.94 0.09 15.25
N VAL A 35 -1.80 0.73 14.09
CA VAL A 35 -2.57 1.94 13.74
C VAL A 35 -4.06 1.64 13.62
N VAL A 36 -4.44 0.49 13.06
CA VAL A 36 -5.85 0.06 12.98
C VAL A 36 -6.42 -0.20 14.37
N ILE A 37 -5.72 -0.97 15.21
CA ILE A 37 -6.17 -1.30 16.57
C ILE A 37 -6.34 -0.02 17.40
N ASP A 38 -5.34 0.87 17.39
CA ASP A 38 -5.42 2.15 18.09
C ASP A 38 -6.61 3.00 17.63
N THR A 39 -6.90 2.99 16.34
CA THR A 39 -8.01 3.75 15.76
C THR A 39 -9.36 3.12 16.11
N CYS A 40 -9.44 1.79 16.17
CA CYS A 40 -10.62 1.08 16.67
C CYS A 40 -10.86 1.40 18.16
N ILE A 41 -9.81 1.50 18.96
CA ILE A 41 -9.92 1.91 20.37
C ILE A 41 -10.39 3.37 20.48
N SER A 42 -9.77 4.29 19.74
CA SER A 42 -10.10 5.71 19.80
C SER A 42 -11.54 6.01 19.37
N ARG A 43 -12.07 5.22 18.43
CA ARG A 43 -13.45 5.33 17.93
C ARG A 43 -14.48 4.55 18.75
N GLY A 44 -14.06 3.80 19.77
CA GLY A 44 -14.97 2.97 20.56
C GLY A 44 -15.53 1.76 19.79
N ILE A 45 -14.78 1.24 18.83
CA ILE A 45 -15.06 -0.02 18.15
C ILE A 45 -14.49 -1.19 18.96
N LEU A 46 -13.31 -0.98 19.56
CA LEU A 46 -12.67 -1.94 20.44
C LEU A 46 -12.57 -1.36 21.86
N HIS A 47 -13.10 -2.08 22.86
CA HIS A 47 -13.05 -1.66 24.25
C HIS A 47 -12.10 -2.56 25.07
N PRO A 48 -10.80 -2.21 25.17
CA PRO A 48 -9.84 -3.04 25.89
C PRO A 48 -10.12 -3.05 27.40
N ASP A 49 -10.56 -1.92 27.97
CA ASP A 49 -10.74 -1.71 29.40
C ASP A 49 -12.22 -1.54 29.78
N LEU A 50 -13.00 -2.62 29.69
CA LEU A 50 -14.37 -2.61 30.21
C LEU A 50 -14.37 -2.85 31.72
N GLU A 51 -15.14 -2.04 32.46
CA GLU A 51 -15.29 -2.15 33.92
C GLU A 51 -15.94 -3.48 34.34
N GLU A 52 -16.74 -4.06 33.44
CA GLU A 52 -17.33 -5.40 33.56
C GLU A 52 -16.79 -6.28 32.42
N GLU A 53 -16.55 -7.56 32.72
CA GLU A 53 -16.10 -8.51 31.70
C GLU A 53 -17.20 -8.63 30.63
N PRO A 54 -16.92 -8.24 29.36
CA PRO A 54 -17.91 -8.37 28.29
C PRO A 54 -18.25 -9.85 28.09
N ASP A 55 -19.47 -10.11 27.64
CA ASP A 55 -19.83 -11.46 27.24
C ASP A 55 -19.01 -11.91 26.02
N ASP A 56 -18.86 -13.23 25.89
CA ASP A 56 -18.05 -13.85 24.82
C ASP A 56 -18.56 -13.49 23.42
N ASP A 57 -19.87 -13.23 23.29
CA ASP A 57 -20.51 -12.87 22.03
C ASP A 57 -20.12 -11.45 21.58
N LEU A 58 -20.16 -10.47 22.50
CA LEU A 58 -19.71 -9.10 22.25
C LEU A 58 -18.22 -9.07 21.92
N ARG A 59 -17.39 -9.83 22.65
CA ARG A 59 -15.95 -9.94 22.33
C ARG A 59 -15.72 -10.53 20.94
N ALA A 60 -16.48 -11.55 20.56
CA ALA A 60 -16.35 -12.14 19.24
C ALA A 60 -16.78 -11.17 18.12
N GLU A 61 -17.77 -10.32 18.38
CA GLU A 61 -18.23 -9.27 17.45
C GLU A 61 -17.20 -8.15 17.29
N GLU A 62 -16.70 -7.58 18.40
CA GLU A 62 -15.64 -6.55 18.37
C GLU A 62 -14.40 -7.05 17.62
N MET A 63 -13.96 -8.29 17.90
CA MET A 63 -12.81 -8.87 17.22
C MET A 63 -13.05 -9.07 15.73
N ARG A 64 -14.26 -9.49 15.34
CA ARG A 64 -14.61 -9.65 13.93
C ARG A 64 -14.55 -8.32 13.20
N GLU A 65 -15.13 -7.27 13.78
CA GLU A 65 -15.13 -5.92 13.19
C GLU A 65 -13.69 -5.39 13.04
N VAL A 66 -12.83 -5.58 14.04
CA VAL A 66 -11.42 -5.19 13.96
C VAL A 66 -10.69 -5.95 12.84
N PHE A 67 -10.90 -7.26 12.71
CA PHE A 67 -10.28 -8.05 11.64
C PHE A 67 -10.75 -7.63 10.25
N ASP A 68 -12.04 -7.33 10.12
CA ASP A 68 -12.64 -6.87 8.86
C ASP A 68 -12.05 -5.50 8.45
N LEU A 69 -11.92 -4.56 9.38
CA LEU A 69 -11.25 -3.27 9.14
C LEU A 69 -9.77 -3.43 8.81
N LEU A 70 -9.08 -4.37 9.47
CA LEU A 70 -7.68 -4.67 9.18
C LEU A 70 -7.50 -5.20 7.75
N VAL A 71 -8.40 -6.08 7.29
CA VAL A 71 -8.41 -6.57 5.90
C VAL A 71 -8.67 -5.44 4.93
N ALA A 72 -9.65 -4.57 5.20
CA ALA A 72 -9.97 -3.42 4.35
C ALA A 72 -8.80 -2.45 4.22
N VAL A 73 -8.13 -2.12 5.32
CA VAL A 73 -6.93 -1.25 5.31
C VAL A 73 -5.77 -1.90 4.59
N THR A 74 -5.51 -3.19 4.83
CA THR A 74 -4.43 -3.91 4.14
C THR A 74 -4.65 -3.91 2.63
N ALA A 75 -5.89 -4.12 2.18
CA ALA A 75 -6.24 -4.04 0.76
C ALA A 75 -6.04 -2.62 0.20
N ALA A 76 -6.47 -1.60 0.94
CA ALA A 76 -6.32 -0.19 0.54
C ALA A 76 -4.86 0.28 0.50
N VAL A 77 -3.97 -0.27 1.34
CA VAL A 77 -2.53 -0.05 1.23
C VAL A 77 -1.98 -0.75 -0.01
N ALA A 78 -2.37 -2.01 -0.23
CA ALA A 78 -1.89 -2.81 -1.36
C ALA A 78 -2.32 -2.28 -2.74
N ASP A 79 -3.48 -1.63 -2.85
CA ASP A 79 -3.97 -1.03 -4.10
C ASP A 79 -3.58 0.45 -4.28
N GLY A 80 -2.87 1.04 -3.31
CA GLY A 80 -2.39 2.42 -3.35
C GLY A 80 -3.43 3.48 -2.97
N THR A 81 -4.63 3.10 -2.54
CA THR A 81 -5.63 4.03 -1.99
C THR A 81 -5.11 4.72 -0.73
N ILE A 82 -4.42 3.98 0.14
CA ILE A 82 -3.69 4.52 1.30
C ILE A 82 -2.20 4.45 1.00
N VAL A 83 -1.58 5.60 0.76
CA VAL A 83 -0.12 5.69 0.61
C VAL A 83 0.51 6.10 1.94
N PRO A 84 1.39 5.29 2.55
CA PRO A 84 2.08 5.67 3.78
C PRO A 84 2.97 6.89 3.62
N ARG A 85 3.17 7.65 4.71
CA ARG A 85 3.80 8.96 4.66
C ARG A 85 5.27 8.92 4.25
N LEU A 86 6.03 7.91 4.66
CA LEU A 86 7.44 7.80 4.27
C LEU A 86 7.58 7.41 2.79
N ILE A 87 6.65 6.61 2.27
CA ILE A 87 6.60 6.29 0.83
C ILE A 87 6.26 7.53 0.03
N ARG A 88 5.26 8.33 0.44
CA ARG A 88 4.97 9.61 -0.24
C ARG A 88 6.19 10.53 -0.33
N GLN A 89 7.09 10.50 0.65
CA GLN A 89 8.31 11.32 0.62
C GLN A 89 9.37 10.79 -0.34
N VAL A 90 9.46 9.47 -0.52
CA VAL A 90 10.37 8.85 -1.50
C VAL A 90 9.82 8.98 -2.92
N ASP A 91 8.50 8.96 -3.08
CA ASP A 91 7.81 9.05 -4.36
C ASP A 91 7.65 10.51 -4.87
N VAL A 92 8.03 11.51 -4.05
CA VAL A 92 8.43 12.81 -4.58
C VAL A 92 9.75 12.58 -5.32
N MET A 93 9.61 12.18 -6.58
CA MET A 93 10.68 11.85 -7.52
C MET A 93 11.82 12.86 -7.34
N ASP A 94 13.02 12.36 -7.01
CA ASP A 94 14.22 13.17 -7.03
C ASP A 94 14.30 13.83 -8.40
N GLN A 95 14.38 15.16 -8.47
CA GLN A 95 14.40 15.91 -9.74
C GLN A 95 15.51 15.40 -10.69
N HIS A 96 16.56 14.79 -10.14
CA HIS A 96 17.59 14.14 -10.94
C HIS A 96 17.12 12.86 -11.62
N LEU A 97 16.24 12.08 -10.98
CA LEU A 97 15.66 10.86 -11.51
C LEU A 97 14.63 11.17 -12.60
N ASP A 98 13.85 12.26 -12.46
CA ASP A 98 12.94 12.77 -13.49
C ASP A 98 13.70 13.10 -14.79
N VAL A 99 14.77 13.88 -14.67
CA VAL A 99 15.61 14.26 -15.83
C VAL A 99 16.29 13.03 -16.46
N ALA A 100 16.67 12.04 -15.64
CA ALA A 100 17.24 10.78 -16.14
C ALA A 100 16.20 9.93 -16.88
N TRP A 101 14.97 9.87 -16.37
CA TRP A 101 13.86 9.15 -16.97
C TRP A 101 13.42 9.78 -18.29
N GLU A 102 13.26 11.12 -18.34
CA GLU A 102 12.96 11.85 -19.57
C GLU A 102 13.99 11.56 -20.67
N ARG A 103 15.28 11.68 -20.35
CA ARG A 103 16.37 11.37 -21.29
C ARG A 103 16.37 9.91 -21.74
N PHE A 104 16.05 8.98 -20.84
CA PHE A 104 15.95 7.57 -21.19
C PHE A 104 14.77 7.31 -22.15
N THR A 105 13.60 7.88 -21.89
CA THR A 105 12.44 7.76 -22.78
C THR A 105 12.64 8.46 -24.13
N GLU A 106 13.32 9.60 -24.15
CA GLU A 106 13.70 10.31 -25.38
C GLU A 106 14.68 9.47 -26.20
N ALA A 107 15.71 8.89 -25.57
CA ALA A 107 16.64 7.97 -26.23
C ALA A 107 15.98 6.66 -26.69
N ALA A 108 14.97 6.17 -25.96
CA ALA A 108 14.24 4.95 -26.34
C ALA A 108 13.27 5.17 -27.51
N THR A 109 12.84 6.41 -27.74
CA THR A 109 11.98 6.79 -28.88
C THR A 109 12.76 7.32 -30.08
N ASP A 110 14.08 7.52 -29.95
CA ASP A 110 14.96 7.86 -31.06
C ASP A 110 15.33 6.61 -31.91
N PRO A 111 14.89 6.56 -33.19
CA PRO A 111 15.23 5.45 -34.08
C PRO A 111 16.73 5.36 -34.42
N GLU A 112 17.51 6.43 -34.27
CA GLU A 112 18.97 6.43 -34.46
C GLU A 112 19.69 5.80 -33.26
N ALA A 113 19.26 6.10 -32.03
CA ALA A 113 19.72 5.45 -30.81
C ALA A 113 19.37 3.94 -30.77
N ALA A 114 18.19 3.55 -31.24
CA ALA A 114 17.80 2.13 -31.36
C ALA A 114 18.71 1.37 -32.34
N ALA A 115 19.12 2.01 -33.44
CA ALA A 115 20.06 1.43 -34.41
C ALA A 115 21.47 1.28 -33.82
N ALA A 116 21.95 2.25 -33.02
CA ALA A 116 23.24 2.17 -32.33
C ALA A 116 23.30 1.03 -31.31
N VAL A 117 22.25 0.83 -30.51
CA VAL A 117 22.15 -0.28 -29.55
C VAL A 117 22.04 -1.63 -30.27
N SER A 118 21.27 -1.71 -31.37
CA SER A 118 21.19 -2.91 -32.18
C SER A 118 22.53 -3.26 -32.84
N HIS A 119 23.35 -2.27 -33.21
CA HIS A 119 24.68 -2.49 -33.77
C HIS A 119 25.71 -2.93 -32.72
N MET A 120 25.52 -2.54 -31.45
CA MET A 120 26.32 -2.98 -30.31
C MET A 120 25.98 -4.42 -29.87
N LEU A 121 24.70 -4.80 -29.95
CA LEU A 121 24.22 -6.16 -29.62
C LEU A 121 24.46 -7.18 -30.73
N ASN A 122 24.50 -6.74 -31.99
CA ASN A 122 24.77 -7.57 -33.17
C ASN A 122 26.23 -7.47 -33.66
N GLY A 123 27.13 -6.85 -32.88
CA GLY A 123 28.56 -6.80 -33.15
C GLY A 123 29.23 -8.11 -32.75
N ASP A 124 29.70 -8.85 -33.75
CA ASP A 124 30.31 -10.19 -33.67
C ASP A 124 31.39 -10.37 -32.57
N PRO A 125 31.37 -11.49 -31.83
CA PRO A 125 32.55 -12.02 -31.16
C PRO A 125 33.41 -12.77 -32.18
N GLU A 126 34.33 -12.09 -32.88
CA GLU A 126 35.59 -12.69 -33.37
C GLU A 126 36.41 -11.70 -34.21
N GLY A 127 37.69 -11.54 -33.84
CA GLY A 127 38.71 -11.09 -34.78
C GLY A 127 39.63 -9.96 -34.32
N HIS A 128 40.43 -10.19 -33.27
CA HIS A 128 41.90 -10.01 -33.27
C HIS A 128 42.52 -10.64 -32.02
#